data_AF-A0A1A8CH19-F1
#
_entry.id   AF-A0A1A8CH19-F1
#
_cell.length_a   1.000
_cell.length_b   1.000
_cell.length_c   1.000
_cell.angle_alpha   90.00
_cell.angle_beta   90.00
_cell.angle_gamma   90.00
#
_symmetry.space_group_name_H-M   'P 1'
#
loop_
_entity.id
_entity.type
_entity.pdbx_description
1 polymer ?
#
loop_
_entity_poly.entity_id
_entity_poly.type
_entity_poly.pdbx_seq_one_letter_code
_entity_poly.pdbx_strand_id
1 'polypeptide(L)'
;MFDCMEALGMGPRQLYDVTSRGACMLRKASPFFAGLDPFAWTGSASVQSVETQSTSSEEMVPSSPSPPPPPRVYKPCFVCQDKSSGYHYGVSSCEGCKGFFRRSQQSNATYSCPRQKNCQIDRTSRNRCQHCRL
;
A
#
# COMPACT_ATOMS: atom_id res chain seq x y z
N MET A 1 0.43 -57.10 -6.12
CA MET A 1 0.96 -56.40 -4.95
C MET A 1 1.12 -54.94 -5.34
N PHE A 2 0.20 -53.99 -5.15
CA PHE A 2 -0.77 -53.68 -4.08
C PHE A 2 -0.14 -53.60 -2.70
N ASP A 3 0.31 -52.40 -2.34
CA ASP A 3 0.58 -51.98 -0.97
C ASP A 3 -0.53 -51.04 -0.50
N CYS A 4 -1.23 -51.53 0.52
CA CYS A 4 -1.81 -50.81 1.67
C CYS A 4 -2.90 -49.75 1.45
N MET A 5 -4.14 -50.21 1.64
CA MET A 5 -5.27 -49.45 2.22
C MET A 5 -5.02 -49.11 3.69
N GLU A 6 -5.50 -47.93 4.12
CA GLU A 6 -6.50 -47.70 5.18
C GLU A 6 -6.37 -46.26 5.72
N ALA A 7 -7.37 -45.39 5.57
CA ALA A 7 -8.66 -45.32 6.27
C ALA A 7 -8.58 -44.22 7.36
N LEU A 8 -9.28 -43.10 7.18
CA LEU A 8 -10.62 -42.77 7.70
C LEU A 8 -10.52 -41.89 8.97
N GLY A 9 -11.42 -40.92 9.09
CA GLY A 9 -11.79 -40.38 10.40
C GLY A 9 -12.14 -38.90 10.45
N MET A 10 -13.41 -38.58 10.21
CA MET A 10 -14.06 -37.29 10.41
C MET A 10 -14.23 -36.94 11.90
N GLY A 11 -14.32 -35.65 12.27
CA GLY A 11 -14.90 -35.25 13.57
C GLY A 11 -14.96 -33.73 13.84
N PRO A 12 -15.94 -33.22 14.63
CA PRO A 12 -16.64 -31.96 14.32
C PRO A 12 -16.64 -30.85 15.41
N ARG A 13 -17.07 -29.65 14.98
CA ARG A 13 -17.78 -28.52 15.66
C ARG A 13 -17.43 -28.13 17.11
N GLN A 14 -17.27 -26.82 17.35
CA GLN A 14 -18.12 -26.13 18.34
C GLN A 14 -18.38 -24.65 18.05
N LEU A 15 -19.64 -24.30 18.30
CA LEU A 15 -20.34 -23.05 18.10
C LEU A 15 -20.76 -22.60 19.51
N TYR A 16 -20.51 -21.35 19.91
CA TYR A 16 -21.31 -20.69 20.94
C TYR A 16 -21.37 -19.18 20.71
N ASP A 17 -22.49 -18.63 21.18
CA ASP A 17 -23.18 -17.44 20.74
C ASP A 17 -23.12 -16.31 21.79
N VAL A 18 -23.39 -15.10 21.28
CA VAL A 18 -23.84 -13.82 21.86
C VAL A 18 -23.96 -13.65 23.39
N THR A 19 -23.55 -12.47 23.87
CA THR A 19 -24.40 -11.65 24.76
C THR A 19 -24.12 -10.17 24.53
N SER A 20 -25.16 -9.46 24.12
CA SER A 20 -25.31 -8.00 24.03
C SER A 20 -25.93 -7.49 25.33
N ARG A 21 -25.40 -6.41 25.93
CA ARG A 21 -26.12 -5.47 26.79
C ARG A 21 -25.46 -4.08 26.72
N GLY A 22 -26.26 -3.04 26.53
CA GLY A 22 -25.81 -1.66 26.32
C GLY A 22 -26.13 -0.68 27.46
N ALA A 23 -26.02 0.60 27.08
CA ALA A 23 -26.56 1.85 27.67
C ALA A 23 -25.76 2.60 28.78
N CYS A 24 -25.32 3.81 28.38
CA CYS A 24 -25.34 5.14 29.01
C CYS A 24 -25.21 5.32 30.53
N MET A 25 -24.26 6.17 30.98
CA MET A 25 -24.48 7.51 31.57
C MET A 25 -23.14 8.25 31.88
N LEU A 26 -23.11 9.54 31.48
CA LEU A 26 -22.46 10.73 32.08
C LEU A 26 -21.66 10.52 33.41
N ARG A 27 -20.42 10.99 33.59
CA ARG A 27 -20.07 12.37 34.04
C ARG A 27 -18.54 12.60 34.18
N LYS A 28 -18.20 13.84 33.84
CA LYS A 28 -16.99 14.68 33.96
C LYS A 28 -16.33 14.73 35.36
N ALA A 29 -14.99 14.71 35.44
CA ALA A 29 -14.14 15.65 36.19
C ALA A 29 -12.63 15.27 36.16
N SER A 30 -11.81 16.17 35.62
CA SER A 30 -10.40 16.41 36.01
C SER A 30 -10.37 17.22 37.33
N PRO A 31 -9.24 17.47 38.05
CA PRO A 31 -7.83 17.43 37.61
C PRO A 31 -6.80 16.88 38.64
N PHE A 32 -5.52 17.03 38.25
CA PHE A 32 -4.31 17.12 39.08
C PHE A 32 -3.72 15.80 39.63
N PHE A 33 -2.52 15.43 39.16
CA PHE A 33 -1.27 15.44 39.94
C PHE A 33 -0.06 15.32 39.00
N ALA A 34 1.05 15.90 39.45
CA ALA A 34 2.22 16.33 38.71
C ALA A 34 3.24 15.22 38.41
N GLY A 35 4.04 15.45 37.36
CA GLY A 35 5.50 15.29 37.33
C GLY A 35 6.08 13.87 37.31
N LEU A 36 6.87 13.56 36.28
CA LEU A 36 8.24 13.01 36.35
C LEU A 36 8.73 12.64 34.94
N ASP A 37 9.78 13.32 34.49
CA ASP A 37 10.69 12.94 33.40
C ASP A 37 11.31 11.57 33.64
N PRO A 38 11.68 10.86 32.56
CA PRO A 38 13.01 10.22 32.57
C PRO A 38 13.83 10.57 31.32
N PHE A 39 14.82 11.42 31.57
CA PHE A 39 16.05 11.62 30.80
C PHE A 39 16.94 10.36 30.79
N ALA A 40 17.88 10.34 29.84
CA ALA A 40 19.18 9.63 29.85
C ALA A 40 19.31 8.37 28.99
N TRP A 41 19.56 8.57 27.69
CA TRP A 41 20.41 7.67 26.91
C TRP A 41 21.87 8.04 27.21
N THR A 42 22.48 7.42 28.22
CA THR A 42 23.91 7.50 28.51
C THR A 42 24.64 6.40 27.74
N GLY A 43 25.45 6.81 26.76
CA GLY A 43 26.39 5.94 26.06
C GLY A 43 27.63 6.75 25.69
N SER A 44 28.64 6.66 26.56
CA SER A 44 29.93 7.32 26.41
C SER A 44 30.83 6.51 25.48
N ALA A 45 31.30 7.13 24.39
CA ALA A 45 32.46 6.68 23.65
C ALA A 45 33.31 7.91 23.32
N SER A 46 34.47 7.96 23.95
CA SER A 46 35.50 8.99 23.81
C SER A 46 36.14 8.92 22.43
N VAL A 47 36.14 10.02 21.68
CA VAL A 47 37.06 10.29 20.57
C VAL A 47 37.31 11.80 20.48
N GLN A 48 38.57 12.13 20.21
CA GLN A 48 39.21 13.44 20.38
C GLN A 48 38.54 14.59 19.60
N SER A 49 38.36 15.73 20.27
CA SER A 49 38.05 17.00 19.63
C SER A 49 39.30 17.52 18.90
N VAL A 50 39.34 17.37 17.58
CA VAL A 50 40.28 18.12 16.73
C VAL A 50 39.57 19.39 16.27
N GLU A 51 40.11 20.53 16.67
CA GLU A 51 39.62 21.85 16.30
C GLU A 51 40.23 22.22 14.95
N THR A 52 39.43 22.16 13.88
CA THR A 52 39.82 22.74 12.59
C THR A 52 38.96 23.96 12.32
N GLN A 53 39.53 25.13 12.59
CA GLN A 53 39.03 26.41 12.14
C GLN A 53 38.93 26.37 10.60
N SER A 54 37.70 26.40 10.08
CA SER A 54 37.46 26.61 8.66
C SER A 54 36.89 28.01 8.48
N THR A 55 37.79 28.96 8.21
CA THR A 55 37.44 30.26 7.64
C THR A 55 37.37 30.03 6.13
N SER A 56 36.18 30.14 5.58
CA SER A 56 35.97 30.35 4.14
C SER A 56 34.56 30.87 3.97
N SER A 57 34.46 32.19 4.10
CA SER A 57 33.30 32.96 3.68
C SER A 57 33.21 32.87 2.16
N GLU A 58 32.37 31.96 1.65
CA GLU A 58 31.93 32.03 0.26
C GLU A 58 30.47 32.46 0.24
N GLU A 59 30.24 33.56 -0.44
CA GLU A 59 28.96 34.24 -0.55
C GLU A 59 27.89 33.32 -1.13
N MET A 60 26.78 33.23 -0.41
CA MET A 60 25.61 32.49 -0.83
C MET A 60 24.87 33.31 -1.89
N VAL A 61 25.26 33.16 -3.16
CA VAL A 61 24.44 33.67 -4.27
C VAL A 61 23.18 32.82 -4.33
N PRO A 62 21.97 33.39 -4.13
CA PRO A 62 20.74 32.63 -4.25
C PRO A 62 20.52 32.30 -5.73
N SER A 63 20.71 31.03 -6.08
CA SER A 63 20.39 30.50 -7.39
C SER A 63 18.94 30.81 -7.73
N SER A 64 18.73 31.60 -8.79
CA SER A 64 17.41 32.01 -9.27
C SER A 64 16.51 30.77 -9.49
N PRO A 65 15.22 30.79 -9.07
CA PRO A 65 14.36 29.62 -9.17
C PRO A 65 14.07 29.27 -10.62
N SER A 66 14.44 28.04 -11.02
CA SER A 66 14.13 27.49 -12.33
C SER A 66 12.60 27.45 -12.55
N PRO A 67 12.10 27.72 -13.76
CA PRO A 67 10.67 27.59 -14.06
C PRO A 67 10.21 26.14 -13.86
N PRO A 68 8.98 25.92 -13.37
CA PRO A 68 8.46 24.57 -13.14
C PRO A 68 8.38 23.80 -14.47
N PRO A 69 8.69 22.49 -14.47
CA PRO A 69 8.64 21.69 -15.67
C PRO A 69 7.20 21.66 -16.22
N PRO A 70 7.02 21.71 -17.56
CA PRO A 70 5.70 21.68 -18.16
C PRO A 70 4.93 20.40 -17.77
N PRO A 71 3.60 20.48 -17.67
CA PRO A 71 2.77 19.35 -17.27
C PRO A 71 2.94 18.20 -18.26
N ARG A 72 3.34 17.03 -17.75
CA ARG A 72 3.50 15.83 -18.59
C ARG A 72 2.12 15.29 -18.98
N VAL A 73 1.76 15.45 -20.25
CA VAL A 73 0.55 14.86 -20.83
C VAL A 73 0.83 13.39 -21.16
N TYR A 74 0.15 12.48 -20.46
CA TYR A 74 0.25 11.05 -20.72
C TYR A 74 -0.82 10.57 -21.69
N LYS A 75 -0.48 9.59 -22.53
CA LYS A 75 -1.45 8.85 -23.34
C LYS A 75 -2.51 8.19 -22.44
N PRO A 76 -3.76 7.99 -22.89
CA PRO A 76 -4.76 7.26 -22.11
C PRO A 76 -4.30 5.84 -21.77
N CYS A 77 -4.91 5.26 -20.73
CA CYS A 77 -4.63 3.89 -20.29
C CYS A 77 -4.92 2.90 -21.44
N PHE A 78 -3.92 2.12 -21.84
CA PHE A 78 -4.04 1.16 -22.94
C PHE A 78 -5.11 0.08 -22.71
N VAL A 79 -5.40 -0.24 -21.45
CA VAL A 79 -6.32 -1.34 -21.09
C VAL A 79 -7.79 -0.91 -21.04
N CYS A 80 -8.07 0.29 -20.55
CA CYS A 80 -9.46 0.73 -20.28
C CYS A 80 -9.78 2.17 -20.70
N GLN A 81 -8.86 2.80 -21.43
CA GLN A 81 -8.94 4.18 -21.93
C GLN A 81 -9.12 5.29 -20.89
N ASP A 82 -9.07 4.97 -19.59
CA ASP A 82 -9.15 5.93 -18.49
C ASP A 82 -7.89 6.83 -18.40
N LYS A 83 -7.96 7.89 -17.59
CA LYS A 83 -6.83 8.80 -17.35
C LYS A 83 -5.62 8.01 -16.84
N SER A 84 -4.55 8.04 -17.62
CA SER A 84 -3.28 7.40 -17.25
C SER A 84 -2.55 8.21 -16.18
N SER A 85 -1.88 7.51 -15.26
CA SER A 85 -0.94 8.13 -14.32
C SER A 85 0.51 8.08 -14.82
N GLY A 86 0.75 7.43 -15.96
CA GLY A 86 2.08 7.27 -16.56
C GLY A 86 2.26 5.89 -17.19
N TYR A 87 3.52 5.54 -17.43
CA TYR A 87 3.90 4.21 -17.89
C TYR A 87 4.15 3.30 -16.68
N HIS A 88 3.42 2.20 -16.61
CA HIS A 88 3.64 1.15 -15.61
C HIS A 88 3.81 -0.16 -16.36
N TYR A 89 4.87 -0.91 -16.03
CA TYR A 89 5.20 -2.18 -16.70
C TYR A 89 5.34 -2.03 -18.24
N GLY A 90 5.87 -0.90 -18.71
CA GLY A 90 6.13 -0.64 -20.13
C GLY A 90 4.95 -0.09 -20.94
N VAL A 91 3.74 0.02 -20.36
CA VAL A 91 2.55 0.53 -21.06
C VAL A 91 1.89 1.69 -20.32
N SER A 92 1.27 2.60 -21.06
CA SER A 92 0.47 3.66 -20.43
C SER A 92 -0.72 3.05 -19.70
N SER A 93 -0.84 3.29 -18.39
CA SER A 93 -1.90 2.69 -17.59
C SER A 93 -2.38 3.58 -16.44
N CYS A 94 -3.65 3.37 -16.05
CA CYS A 94 -4.24 4.02 -14.89
C CYS A 94 -3.93 3.24 -13.60
N GLU A 95 -4.09 3.88 -12.44
CA GLU A 95 -3.85 3.25 -11.13
C GLU A 95 -4.66 1.96 -10.93
N GLY A 96 -5.88 1.91 -11.46
CA GLY A 96 -6.74 0.73 -11.37
C GLY A 96 -6.18 -0.49 -12.10
N CYS A 97 -5.66 -0.31 -13.31
CA CYS A 97 -5.09 -1.41 -14.11
C CYS A 97 -3.69 -1.79 -13.65
N LYS A 98 -2.88 -0.81 -13.22
CA LYS A 98 -1.58 -1.04 -12.55
C LYS A 98 -1.73 -1.94 -11.32
N GLY A 99 -2.68 -1.62 -10.44
CA GLY A 99 -2.93 -2.41 -9.24
C GLY A 99 -3.51 -3.79 -9.53
N PHE A 100 -4.36 -3.90 -10.56
CA PHE A 100 -4.92 -5.18 -11.00
C PHE A 100 -3.82 -6.13 -11.48
N PHE A 101 -2.98 -5.68 -12.41
CA PHE A 101 -1.87 -6.48 -12.93
C PHE A 101 -0.94 -6.98 -11.82
N ARG A 102 -0.53 -6.10 -10.89
CA ARG A 102 0.33 -6.48 -9.76
C ARG A 102 -0.26 -7.61 -8.92
N ARG A 103 -1.55 -7.54 -8.59
CA ARG A 103 -2.23 -8.57 -7.79
C ARG A 103 -2.35 -9.88 -8.55
N SER A 104 -2.70 -9.81 -9.83
CA SER A 104 -2.87 -10.98 -10.69
C SER A 104 -1.57 -11.77 -10.86
N GLN A 105 -0.43 -11.08 -10.99
CA GLN A 105 0.89 -11.70 -11.04
C GLN A 105 1.28 -12.36 -9.71
N GLN A 106 1.03 -11.70 -8.57
CA GLN A 106 1.42 -12.25 -7.27
C GLN A 106 0.56 -13.45 -6.83
N SER A 107 -0.72 -13.46 -7.18
CA SER A 107 -1.65 -14.52 -6.77
C SER A 107 -1.72 -15.70 -7.75
N ASN A 108 -1.06 -15.63 -8.92
CA ASN A 108 -1.20 -16.60 -10.01
C ASN A 108 -2.66 -17.00 -10.27
N ALA A 109 -3.57 -16.02 -10.23
CA ALA A 109 -4.99 -16.30 -10.28
C ALA A 109 -5.40 -16.71 -11.70
N THR A 110 -6.04 -17.87 -11.82
CA THR A 110 -6.64 -18.32 -13.08
C THR A 110 -8.02 -17.69 -13.21
N TYR A 111 -8.15 -16.70 -14.10
CA TYR A 111 -9.42 -16.04 -14.37
C TYR A 111 -10.17 -16.75 -15.50
N SER A 112 -11.47 -16.96 -15.30
CA SER A 112 -12.39 -17.41 -16.36
C SER A 112 -13.19 -16.24 -16.92
N CYS A 113 -13.41 -16.24 -18.23
CA CYS A 113 -14.26 -15.24 -18.87
C CYS A 113 -15.73 -15.68 -18.76
N PRO A 114 -16.66 -14.80 -18.30
CA PRO A 114 -18.08 -15.12 -18.23
C PRO A 114 -18.78 -15.13 -19.61
N ARG A 115 -18.12 -14.60 -20.65
CA ARG A 115 -18.57 -14.58 -22.04
C ARG A 115 -17.55 -15.31 -22.94
N GLN A 116 -17.35 -14.86 -24.16
CA GLN A 116 -16.52 -15.51 -25.19
C GLN A 116 -15.10 -14.92 -25.29
N LYS A 117 -14.47 -14.60 -24.16
CA LYS A 117 -13.11 -13.99 -24.10
C LYS A 117 -12.90 -12.73 -24.96
N ASN A 118 -13.98 -12.03 -25.33
CA ASN A 118 -13.96 -10.83 -26.20
C ASN A 118 -14.57 -9.60 -25.50
N CYS A 119 -14.45 -9.52 -24.18
CA CYS A 119 -15.07 -8.45 -23.42
C CYS A 119 -14.43 -7.10 -23.73
N GLN A 120 -15.23 -6.12 -24.16
CA GLN A 120 -14.82 -4.73 -24.19
C GLN A 120 -14.54 -4.22 -22.77
N ILE A 121 -13.38 -3.60 -22.57
CA ILE A 121 -12.87 -3.12 -21.29
C ILE A 121 -12.81 -1.60 -21.31
N ASP A 122 -13.71 -0.96 -20.57
CA ASP A 122 -13.78 0.50 -20.42
C ASP A 122 -13.66 0.89 -18.94
N ARG A 123 -13.55 2.19 -18.66
CA ARG A 123 -13.52 2.74 -17.28
C ARG A 123 -14.63 2.16 -16.38
N THR A 124 -15.84 2.01 -16.89
CA THR A 124 -17.02 1.53 -16.13
C THR A 124 -17.16 0.01 -16.13
N SER A 125 -16.71 -0.66 -17.19
CA SER A 125 -16.93 -2.10 -17.42
C SER A 125 -15.72 -2.97 -17.07
N ARG A 126 -14.54 -2.37 -16.80
CA ARG A 126 -13.28 -3.09 -16.53
C ARG A 126 -13.33 -4.07 -15.36
N ASN A 127 -14.29 -3.96 -14.45
CA ASN A 127 -14.40 -4.91 -13.34
C ASN A 127 -15.28 -6.13 -13.67
N ARG A 128 -15.94 -6.17 -14.83
CA ARG A 128 -16.87 -7.25 -15.20
C ARG A 128 -16.17 -8.55 -15.60
N CYS A 129 -15.01 -8.46 -16.26
CA CYS A 129 -14.26 -9.64 -16.70
C CYS A 129 -12.78 -9.44 -16.35
N GLN A 130 -12.30 -10.24 -15.40
CA GLN A 130 -10.89 -10.24 -15.00
C GLN A 130 -10.02 -10.89 -16.08
N HIS A 131 -10.52 -11.93 -16.74
CA HIS A 131 -9.81 -12.66 -17.79
C HIS A 131 -9.45 -11.75 -18.98
N CYS A 132 -10.41 -11.01 -19.52
CA CYS A 132 -10.17 -10.15 -20.69
C CYS A 132 -9.48 -8.81 -20.34
N ARG A 133 -9.27 -8.53 -19.06
CA ARG A 133 -8.59 -7.31 -18.60
C ARG A 133 -7.08 -7.51 -18.49
N LEU A 134 -6.62 -8.75 -18.34
CA LEU A 134 -5.21 -9.15 -18.40
C LEU A 134 -4.81 -9.40 -19.85
#